data_AF-A0A6I4I9I1-F1
#
_entry.id   AF-A0A6I4I9I1-F1
#
_cell.length_a   1.000
_cell.length_b   1.000
_cell.length_c   1.000
_cell.angle_alpha   90.00
_cell.angle_beta   90.00
_cell.angle_gamma   90.00
#
_symmetry.space_group_name_H-M   'P 1'
#
loop_
_entity.id
_entity.type
_entity.pdbx_description
1 polymer ?
#
loop_
_entity_poly.entity_id
_entity_poly.type
_entity_poly.pdbx_seq_one_letter_code
_entity_poly.pdbx_strand_id
1 'polypeptide(L)'
;MKPGDIKFTDWGRWLYGDVPAEFYTELVIRAAFIYIFLMVAMRLLGKRMSSQLSRNEMAALVTLAAAIGIPLQTPERGLLPAIIIGFIVVYVGKWIAHRASNNQDFEKFSQGNIDVMIKDSVMELGNMKRSRITRERLVAELRSSGIKHLGEVKRLYMEANGTFTLIKQDPIKPGLVVLPLFDHDYIDQLNKPTDITVCGSCGLTRQGPVQSNENCSNCNKHQWTDAVQ
;
A
#
# COMPACT_ATOMS: atom_id res chain seq x y z
N MET A 1 23.71 -27.64 -23.86
CA MET A 1 23.98 -28.76 -22.92
C MET A 1 23.27 -29.99 -23.46
N LYS A 2 23.97 -31.12 -23.67
CA LYS A 2 23.33 -32.35 -24.18
C LYS A 2 22.64 -33.09 -23.01
N PRO A 3 21.55 -33.84 -23.25
CA PRO A 3 20.80 -34.54 -22.19
C PRO A 3 21.61 -35.56 -21.36
N GLY A 4 22.78 -36.00 -21.84
CA GLY A 4 23.63 -37.01 -21.17
C GLY A 4 24.60 -36.47 -20.12
N ASP A 5 24.70 -35.14 -19.93
CA ASP A 5 25.71 -34.52 -19.06
C ASP A 5 25.20 -34.23 -17.64
N ILE A 6 23.93 -34.50 -17.32
CA ILE A 6 23.36 -34.17 -16.00
C ILE A 6 23.53 -35.36 -15.04
N LYS A 7 24.70 -35.46 -14.41
CA LYS A 7 24.93 -36.40 -13.30
C LYS A 7 24.55 -35.75 -11.96
N PHE A 8 23.65 -36.39 -11.21
CA PHE A 8 23.20 -35.93 -9.87
C PHE A 8 24.28 -36.05 -8.79
N THR A 9 25.32 -36.86 -9.02
CA THR A 9 26.40 -37.11 -8.06
C THR A 9 27.55 -36.10 -8.14
N ASP A 10 27.48 -35.15 -9.07
CA ASP A 10 28.55 -34.17 -9.32
C ASP A 10 28.38 -32.92 -8.44
N TRP A 11 28.60 -33.08 -7.14
CA TRP A 11 28.48 -32.01 -6.15
C TRP A 11 29.40 -30.82 -6.43
N GLY A 12 30.57 -31.07 -7.04
CA GLY A 12 31.51 -30.03 -7.42
C GLY A 12 30.91 -29.09 -8.46
N ARG A 13 30.31 -29.64 -9.52
CA ARG A 13 29.59 -28.84 -10.51
C ARG A 13 28.33 -28.18 -9.94
N TRP A 14 27.66 -28.80 -8.97
CA TRP A 14 26.49 -28.19 -8.31
C TRP A 14 26.86 -26.98 -7.45
N LEU A 15 28.02 -27.01 -6.77
CA LEU A 15 28.46 -25.93 -5.88
C LEU A 15 29.30 -24.86 -6.57
N TYR A 16 30.23 -25.26 -7.44
CA TYR A 16 31.18 -24.37 -8.12
C TYR A 16 30.84 -24.13 -9.60
N GLY A 17 30.01 -24.98 -10.22
CA GLY A 17 29.76 -24.88 -11.65
C GLY A 17 31.03 -25.07 -12.49
N ASP A 18 30.96 -24.67 -13.76
CA ASP A 18 32.02 -24.84 -14.75
C ASP A 18 32.85 -23.56 -14.96
N VAL A 19 32.91 -22.68 -13.95
CA VAL A 19 33.49 -21.33 -14.05
C VAL A 19 34.90 -21.28 -13.44
N PRO A 20 35.88 -20.57 -14.04
CA PRO A 20 37.22 -20.45 -13.48
C PRO A 20 37.23 -19.81 -12.08
N ALA A 21 38.16 -20.23 -11.22
CA ALA A 21 38.27 -19.70 -9.85
C ALA A 21 38.46 -18.16 -9.80
N GLU A 22 39.12 -17.60 -10.80
CA GLU A 22 39.35 -16.16 -10.96
C GLU A 22 38.04 -15.36 -11.05
N PHE A 23 36.99 -15.96 -11.62
CA PHE A 23 35.67 -15.32 -11.73
C PHE A 23 35.06 -15.01 -10.35
N TYR A 24 35.31 -15.82 -9.33
CA TYR A 24 34.79 -15.54 -7.98
C TYR A 24 35.46 -14.33 -7.35
N THR A 25 36.74 -14.10 -7.63
CA THR A 25 37.45 -12.91 -7.14
C THR A 25 36.91 -11.67 -7.85
N GLU A 26 36.71 -11.76 -9.17
CA GLU A 26 36.07 -10.72 -9.95
C GLU A 26 34.64 -10.44 -9.47
N LEU A 27 33.86 -11.48 -9.15
CA LEU A 27 32.50 -11.38 -8.62
C LEU A 27 32.45 -10.57 -7.33
N VAL A 28 33.37 -10.81 -6.38
CA VAL A 28 33.44 -10.05 -5.13
C VAL A 28 33.67 -8.55 -5.41
N ILE A 29 34.58 -8.22 -6.33
CA ILE A 29 34.87 -6.84 -6.71
C ILE A 29 33.67 -6.20 -7.42
N ARG A 30 33.06 -6.89 -8.39
CA ARG A 30 31.85 -6.44 -9.10
C ARG A 30 30.69 -6.20 -8.12
N ALA A 31 30.49 -7.10 -7.16
CA ALA A 31 29.44 -7.00 -6.15
C ALA A 31 29.67 -5.80 -5.21
N ALA A 32 30.91 -5.60 -4.73
CA ALA A 32 31.25 -4.45 -3.89
C ALA A 32 31.03 -3.12 -4.62
N PHE A 33 31.47 -3.03 -5.87
CA PHE A 33 31.25 -1.84 -6.70
C PHE A 33 29.76 -1.55 -6.91
N ILE A 34 28.99 -2.56 -7.29
CA ILE A 34 27.54 -2.45 -7.50
C ILE A 34 26.83 -2.03 -6.22
N TYR A 35 27.23 -2.55 -5.07
CA TYR A 35 26.62 -2.19 -3.79
C TYR A 35 26.81 -0.70 -3.50
N ILE A 36 28.04 -0.18 -3.66
CA ILE A 36 28.34 1.25 -3.51
C ILE A 36 27.54 2.07 -4.53
N PHE A 37 27.49 1.63 -5.79
CA PHE A 37 26.72 2.28 -6.84
C PHE A 37 25.23 2.37 -6.49
N LEU A 38 24.62 1.26 -6.03
CA LEU A 38 23.23 1.23 -5.59
C LEU A 38 22.97 2.15 -4.41
N MET A 39 23.88 2.19 -3.43
CA MET A 39 23.77 3.12 -2.30
C MET A 39 23.76 4.58 -2.77
N VAL A 40 24.63 4.93 -3.72
CA VAL A 40 24.66 6.28 -4.32
C VAL A 40 23.38 6.55 -5.12
N ALA A 41 22.96 5.61 -5.98
CA ALA A 41 21.75 5.73 -6.78
C ALA A 41 20.51 5.95 -5.89
N MET A 42 20.33 5.12 -4.85
CA MET A 42 19.24 5.25 -3.89
C MET A 42 19.29 6.58 -3.14
N ARG A 43 20.49 7.06 -2.77
CA ARG A 43 20.64 8.39 -2.16
C ARG A 43 20.23 9.53 -3.11
N LEU A 44 20.48 9.37 -4.41
CA LEU A 44 20.11 10.35 -5.44
C LEU A 44 18.61 10.39 -5.76
N LEU A 45 17.87 9.28 -5.57
CA LEU A 45 16.41 9.26 -5.66
C LEU A 45 15.75 10.15 -4.58
N GLY A 46 16.48 10.45 -3.49
CA GLY A 46 16.09 11.39 -2.45
C GLY A 46 15.60 10.72 -1.17
N LYS A 47 15.47 11.50 -0.10
CA LYS A 47 14.87 11.07 1.17
C LYS A 47 13.40 11.43 1.15
N ARG A 48 12.51 10.46 0.94
CA ARG A 48 11.10 10.62 1.28
C ARG A 48 10.89 9.97 2.65
N MET A 49 10.61 10.78 3.66
CA MET A 49 10.39 10.35 5.06
C MET A 49 9.14 9.48 5.27
N SER A 50 8.43 9.09 4.21
CA SER A 50 7.31 8.17 4.35
C SER A 50 7.83 6.77 4.62
N SER A 51 7.33 6.13 5.67
CA SER A 51 7.68 4.77 6.10
C SER A 51 7.41 3.69 5.02
N GLN A 52 6.85 4.05 3.86
CA GLN A 52 6.51 3.13 2.78
C GLN A 52 7.10 3.58 1.45
N LEU A 53 7.62 2.61 0.68
CA LEU A 53 8.07 2.81 -0.69
C LEU A 53 6.89 3.20 -1.58
N SER A 54 7.05 4.27 -2.34
CA SER A 54 6.11 4.65 -3.40
C SER A 54 6.14 3.62 -4.53
N ARG A 55 5.06 3.56 -5.33
CA ARG A 55 4.98 2.67 -6.51
C ARG A 55 6.16 2.86 -7.47
N ASN A 56 6.62 4.09 -7.64
CA ASN A 56 7.75 4.43 -8.50
C ASN A 56 9.08 3.93 -7.93
N GLU A 57 9.27 4.01 -6.60
CA GLU A 57 10.47 3.47 -5.92
C GLU A 57 10.52 1.95 -5.98
N MET A 58 9.37 1.28 -5.81
CA MET A 58 9.28 -0.17 -6.00
C MET A 58 9.64 -0.59 -7.43
N ALA A 59 9.12 0.11 -8.44
CA ALA A 59 9.45 -0.15 -9.84
C ALA A 59 10.95 0.05 -10.10
N ALA A 60 11.53 1.15 -9.63
CA ALA A 60 12.96 1.44 -9.74
C ALA A 60 13.83 0.35 -9.10
N LEU A 61 13.47 -0.09 -7.88
CA LEU A 61 14.17 -1.16 -7.17
C LEU A 61 14.18 -2.46 -7.98
N VAL A 62 13.02 -2.87 -8.49
CA VAL A 62 12.87 -4.10 -9.29
C VAL A 62 13.67 -4.00 -10.58
N THR A 63 13.62 -2.87 -11.29
CA THR A 63 14.40 -2.67 -12.52
C THR A 63 15.90 -2.72 -12.26
N LEU A 64 16.38 -2.06 -11.20
CA LEU A 64 17.79 -2.08 -10.81
C LEU A 64 18.25 -3.50 -10.46
N ALA A 65 17.47 -4.22 -9.65
CA ALA A 65 17.78 -5.59 -9.25
C ALA A 65 17.90 -6.52 -10.48
N ALA A 66 16.96 -6.43 -11.42
CA ALA A 66 17.02 -7.18 -12.67
C ALA A 66 18.24 -6.82 -13.54
N ALA A 67 18.56 -5.54 -13.67
CA ALA A 67 19.68 -5.08 -14.50
C ALA A 67 21.04 -5.53 -13.97
N ILE A 68 21.20 -5.55 -12.65
CA ILE A 68 22.45 -5.86 -11.95
C ILE A 68 22.73 -7.37 -11.86
N GLY A 69 21.68 -8.19 -11.77
CA GLY A 69 21.85 -9.65 -11.67
C GLY A 69 22.61 -10.24 -12.85
N ILE A 70 22.37 -9.73 -14.06
CA ILE A 70 22.98 -10.23 -15.30
C ILE A 70 24.52 -10.13 -15.28
N PRO A 71 25.15 -8.95 -15.13
CA PRO A 71 26.60 -8.85 -15.16
C PRO A 71 27.29 -9.36 -13.88
N LEU A 72 26.56 -9.64 -12.80
CA LEU A 72 27.12 -10.36 -11.65
C LEU A 72 27.20 -11.86 -11.91
N GLN A 73 26.16 -12.45 -12.51
CA GLN A 73 26.09 -13.90 -12.67
C GLN A 73 26.73 -14.40 -13.97
N THR A 74 26.96 -13.52 -14.94
CA THR A 74 27.47 -13.87 -16.27
C THR A 74 28.86 -13.25 -16.50
N PRO A 75 29.94 -14.06 -16.50
CA PRO A 75 31.32 -13.57 -16.65
C PRO A 75 31.54 -12.72 -17.89
N GLU A 76 30.90 -13.09 -19.01
CA GLU A 76 31.06 -12.46 -20.33
C GLU A 76 30.37 -11.09 -20.43
N ARG A 77 29.55 -10.72 -19.44
CA ARG A 77 28.80 -9.46 -19.45
C ARG A 77 29.48 -8.45 -18.52
N GLY A 78 29.87 -7.32 -19.08
CA GLY A 78 30.42 -6.19 -18.33
C GLY A 78 29.35 -5.42 -17.54
N LEU A 79 29.78 -4.59 -16.59
CA LEU A 79 28.90 -3.78 -15.73
C LEU A 79 28.27 -2.57 -16.42
N LEU A 80 28.82 -2.12 -17.56
CA LEU A 80 28.42 -0.88 -18.23
C LEU A 80 26.91 -0.81 -18.52
N PRO A 81 26.23 -1.86 -19.05
CA PRO A 81 24.79 -1.82 -19.26
C PRO A 81 24.00 -1.61 -17.97
N ALA A 82 24.38 -2.25 -16.86
CA ALA A 82 23.71 -2.09 -15.57
C ALA A 82 23.91 -0.67 -15.01
N ILE A 83 25.10 -0.09 -15.19
CA ILE A 83 25.39 1.30 -14.81
C ILE A 83 24.52 2.27 -15.63
N ILE A 84 24.43 2.09 -16.94
CA ILE A 84 23.58 2.92 -17.82
C ILE A 84 22.12 2.83 -17.41
N ILE A 85 21.60 1.61 -17.20
CA ILE A 85 20.22 1.41 -16.74
C ILE A 85 20.02 2.11 -15.39
N GLY A 86 20.97 1.98 -14.46
CA GLY A 86 20.87 2.64 -13.17
C GLY A 86 20.83 4.16 -13.26
N PHE A 87 21.66 4.78 -14.11
CA PHE A 87 21.58 6.21 -14.38
C PHE A 87 20.23 6.62 -14.99
N ILE A 88 19.70 5.84 -15.93
CA ILE A 88 18.38 6.11 -16.54
C ILE A 88 17.28 6.04 -15.47
N VAL A 89 17.29 5.00 -14.62
CA VAL A 89 16.31 4.84 -13.54
C VAL A 89 16.36 6.03 -12.57
N VAL A 90 17.56 6.43 -12.14
CA VAL A 90 17.75 7.61 -11.27
C VAL A 90 17.25 8.88 -11.96
N TYR A 91 17.63 9.09 -13.21
CA TYR A 91 17.25 10.27 -13.98
C TYR A 91 15.73 10.36 -14.17
N VAL A 92 15.10 9.27 -14.63
CA VAL A 92 13.64 9.19 -14.82
C VAL A 92 12.92 9.37 -13.49
N GLY A 93 13.39 8.74 -12.41
CA GLY A 93 12.82 8.91 -11.07
C GLY A 93 12.84 10.37 -10.61
N LYS A 94 13.97 11.06 -10.77
CA LYS A 94 14.08 12.49 -10.46
C LYS A 94 13.22 13.35 -11.38
N TRP A 95 13.13 13.01 -12.66
CA TRP A 95 12.31 13.73 -13.63
C TRP A 95 10.82 13.63 -13.28
N ILE A 96 10.34 12.42 -12.95
CA ILE A 96 8.97 12.20 -12.46
C ILE A 96 8.72 13.01 -11.18
N ALA A 97 9.64 12.96 -10.21
CA ALA A 97 9.50 13.71 -8.96
C ALA A 97 9.43 15.23 -9.20
N HIS A 98 10.28 15.76 -10.08
CA HIS A 98 10.29 17.18 -10.44
C HIS A 98 8.99 17.58 -11.16
N ARG A 99 8.55 16.78 -12.14
CA ARG A 99 7.28 17.01 -12.85
C ARG A 99 6.07 16.97 -11.93
N ALA A 100 6.04 16.03 -10.99
CA ALA A 100 4.96 15.95 -10.00
C ALA A 100 4.95 17.16 -9.07
N SER A 101 6.12 17.65 -8.64
CA SER A 101 6.20 18.84 -7.78
C SER A 101 5.71 20.13 -8.47
N ASN A 102 5.72 20.19 -9.81
CA ASN A 102 5.41 21.41 -10.55
C ASN A 102 4.05 21.35 -11.25
N ASN A 103 3.41 20.19 -11.31
CA ASN A 103 2.12 20.00 -11.99
C ASN A 103 1.23 19.03 -11.21
N GLN A 104 0.16 19.58 -10.62
CA GLN A 104 -0.82 18.81 -9.83
C GLN A 104 -1.54 17.73 -10.64
N ASP A 105 -1.77 17.93 -11.93
CA ASP A 105 -2.41 16.90 -12.76
C ASP A 105 -1.45 15.75 -13.05
N PHE A 106 -0.16 16.05 -13.23
CA PHE A 106 0.86 15.01 -13.35
C PHE A 106 1.10 14.29 -12.02
N GLU A 107 1.05 15.00 -10.90
CA GLU A 107 1.07 14.40 -9.57
C GLU A 107 -0.10 13.43 -9.38
N LYS A 108 -1.32 13.86 -9.70
CA LYS A 108 -2.51 12.99 -9.65
C LYS A 108 -2.39 11.77 -10.55
N PHE A 109 -1.84 11.92 -11.75
CA PHE A 109 -1.63 10.82 -12.67
C PHE A 109 -0.54 9.85 -12.20
N SER A 110 0.62 10.35 -11.77
CA SER A 110 1.76 9.51 -11.40
C SER A 110 1.63 8.91 -10.00
N GLN A 111 1.14 9.70 -9.04
CA GLN A 111 1.07 9.34 -7.63
C GLN A 111 -0.34 8.95 -7.20
N GLY A 112 -1.40 9.35 -7.91
CA GLY A 112 -2.79 9.15 -7.52
C GLY A 112 -3.42 10.40 -6.89
N ASN A 113 -4.72 10.36 -6.64
CA ASN A 113 -5.45 11.46 -5.97
C ASN A 113 -5.72 11.13 -4.50
N ILE A 114 -5.81 12.16 -3.66
CA ILE A 114 -6.34 12.03 -2.31
C ILE A 114 -7.87 12.03 -2.39
N ASP A 115 -8.50 11.04 -1.79
CA ASP A 115 -9.96 10.93 -1.75
C ASP A 115 -10.45 10.79 -0.30
N VAL A 116 -11.54 11.47 0.04
CA VAL A 116 -12.19 11.32 1.36
C VAL A 116 -13.00 10.04 1.36
N MET A 117 -12.69 9.14 2.27
CA MET A 117 -13.35 7.83 2.43
C MET A 117 -14.43 7.87 3.51
N ILE A 118 -14.19 8.60 4.60
CA ILE A 118 -15.17 8.85 5.67
C ILE A 118 -15.20 10.34 5.97
N LYS A 119 -16.42 10.87 6.09
CA LYS A 119 -16.71 12.25 6.45
C LYS A 119 -17.73 12.28 7.58
N ASP A 120 -17.33 12.78 8.74
CA ASP A 120 -18.20 13.01 9.89
C ASP A 120 -18.96 11.72 10.29
N SER A 121 -18.20 10.63 10.46
CA SER A 121 -18.70 9.28 10.75
C SER A 121 -19.51 8.59 9.64
N VAL A 122 -19.61 9.19 8.45
CA VAL A 122 -20.33 8.62 7.30
C VAL A 122 -19.37 8.23 6.19
N MET A 123 -19.53 7.01 5.66
CA MET A 123 -18.75 6.50 4.52
C MET A 123 -19.18 7.18 3.20
N GLU A 124 -18.18 7.68 2.46
CA GLU A 124 -18.35 8.30 1.16
C GLU A 124 -18.34 7.23 0.05
N LEU A 125 -19.45 6.50 -0.09
CA LEU A 125 -19.57 5.34 -0.99
C LEU A 125 -19.22 5.66 -2.46
N GLY A 126 -19.52 6.88 -2.92
CA GLY A 126 -19.16 7.33 -4.27
C GLY A 126 -17.65 7.43 -4.49
N ASN A 127 -16.93 7.94 -3.49
CA ASN A 127 -15.47 8.02 -3.51
C ASN A 127 -14.86 6.62 -3.42
N MET A 128 -15.36 5.78 -2.51
CA MET A 128 -14.93 4.38 -2.39
C MET A 128 -15.08 3.62 -3.72
N LYS A 129 -16.19 3.82 -4.44
CA LYS A 129 -16.42 3.20 -5.77
C LYS A 129 -15.42 3.71 -6.81
N ARG A 130 -15.16 5.02 -6.85
CA ARG A 130 -14.18 5.63 -7.78
C ARG A 130 -12.75 5.12 -7.50
N SER A 131 -12.39 5.01 -6.23
CA SER A 131 -11.09 4.56 -5.76
C SER A 131 -10.94 3.03 -5.70
N ARG A 132 -11.99 2.27 -6.09
CA ARG A 132 -12.03 0.80 -6.05
C ARG A 132 -11.71 0.22 -4.66
N ILE A 133 -12.14 0.90 -3.61
CA ILE A 133 -11.99 0.45 -2.22
C ILE A 133 -13.28 -0.22 -1.77
N THR A 134 -13.17 -1.47 -1.32
CA THR A 134 -14.30 -2.19 -0.73
C THR A 134 -14.53 -1.74 0.71
N ARG A 135 -15.75 -1.94 1.20
CA ARG A 135 -16.10 -1.64 2.59
C ARG A 135 -15.23 -2.45 3.56
N GLU A 136 -15.01 -3.72 3.25
CA GLU A 136 -14.22 -4.64 4.08
C GLU A 136 -12.77 -4.17 4.23
N ARG A 137 -12.18 -3.63 3.16
CA ARG A 137 -10.82 -3.07 3.20
C ARG A 137 -10.76 -1.84 4.10
N LEU A 138 -11.72 -0.92 3.95
CA LEU A 138 -11.80 0.29 4.75
C LEU A 138 -12.04 -0.02 6.24
N VAL A 139 -12.95 -0.94 6.53
CA VAL A 139 -13.25 -1.43 7.87
C VAL A 139 -12.05 -2.15 8.48
N ALA A 140 -11.30 -2.93 7.70
CA ALA A 140 -10.05 -3.55 8.17
C ALA A 140 -8.99 -2.52 8.55
N GLU A 141 -8.86 -1.44 7.80
CA GLU A 141 -7.94 -0.33 8.13
C GLU A 141 -8.35 0.41 9.40
N LEU A 142 -9.64 0.64 9.59
CA LEU A 142 -10.14 1.24 10.83
C LEU A 142 -9.78 0.36 12.05
N ARG A 143 -9.98 -0.96 11.92
CA ARG A 143 -9.60 -1.91 12.97
C ARG A 143 -8.09 -1.95 13.22
N SER A 144 -7.25 -1.90 12.17
CA SER A 144 -5.79 -1.84 12.35
C SER A 144 -5.36 -0.56 13.08
N SER A 145 -6.13 0.52 12.94
CA SER A 145 -5.96 1.79 13.64
C SER A 145 -6.60 1.83 15.05
N GLY A 146 -7.17 0.71 15.51
CA GLY A 146 -7.81 0.58 16.83
C GLY A 146 -9.21 1.21 16.93
N ILE A 147 -9.84 1.53 15.80
CA ILE A 147 -11.21 2.07 15.74
C ILE A 147 -12.22 0.92 15.79
N LYS A 148 -13.24 1.06 16.65
CA LYS A 148 -14.28 0.06 16.91
C LYS A 148 -15.61 0.43 16.26
N HIS A 149 -15.87 1.72 16.07
CA HIS A 149 -17.04 2.20 15.34
C HIS A 149 -16.78 3.51 14.57
N LEU A 150 -17.59 3.79 13.55
CA LEU A 150 -17.44 4.98 12.70
C LEU A 150 -17.61 6.30 13.46
N GLY A 151 -18.27 6.27 14.61
CA GLY A 151 -18.47 7.43 15.48
C GLY A 151 -17.17 7.99 16.08
N GLU A 152 -16.08 7.22 16.05
CA GLU A 152 -14.72 7.64 16.42
C GLU A 152 -13.96 8.31 15.26
N VAL A 153 -14.54 8.36 14.04
CA VAL A 153 -13.86 8.82 12.82
C VAL A 153 -14.45 10.15 12.34
N LYS A 154 -13.66 11.22 12.41
CA LYS A 154 -14.05 12.53 11.84
C LYS A 154 -13.75 12.58 10.35
N ARG A 155 -12.54 12.17 9.97
CA ARG A 155 -12.12 12.06 8.57
C ARG A 155 -11.28 10.82 8.38
N LEU A 156 -11.48 10.13 7.28
CA LEU A 156 -10.54 9.14 6.76
C LEU A 156 -10.21 9.53 5.33
N TYR A 157 -8.93 9.76 5.05
CA TYR A 157 -8.42 10.05 3.71
C TYR A 157 -7.73 8.80 3.17
N MET A 158 -7.93 8.52 1.89
CA MET A 158 -7.06 7.63 1.14
C MET A 158 -6.03 8.49 0.43
N GLU A 159 -4.77 8.30 0.79
CA GLU A 159 -3.63 8.99 0.21
C GLU A 159 -3.29 8.41 -1.18
N ALA A 160 -2.54 9.16 -1.97
CA ALA A 160 -2.18 8.83 -3.35
C ALA A 160 -1.37 7.50 -3.45
N ASN A 161 -0.49 7.27 -2.47
CA ASN A 161 0.26 6.01 -2.31
C ASN A 161 -0.62 4.81 -1.89
N GLY A 162 -1.90 5.03 -1.57
CA GLY A 162 -2.85 4.00 -1.14
C GLY A 162 -2.86 3.75 0.38
N THR A 163 -2.14 4.55 1.17
CA THR A 163 -2.25 4.53 2.64
C THR A 163 -3.47 5.30 3.10
N PHE A 164 -3.86 5.11 4.35
CA PHE A 164 -4.95 5.86 4.95
C PHE A 164 -4.45 6.83 6.02
N THR A 165 -5.06 8.01 6.06
CA THR A 165 -4.82 9.00 7.11
C THR A 165 -6.10 9.18 7.91
N LEU A 166 -6.04 8.84 9.20
CA LEU A 166 -7.16 8.90 10.12
C LEU A 166 -7.12 10.16 10.97
N ILE A 167 -8.22 10.90 10.98
CA ILE A 167 -8.49 11.96 11.97
C ILE A 167 -9.62 11.48 12.88
N LYS A 168 -9.30 11.29 14.16
CA LYS A 168 -10.26 10.86 15.17
C LYS A 168 -11.28 11.95 15.49
N GLN A 169 -12.47 11.51 15.87
CA GLN A 169 -13.58 12.34 16.32
C GLN A 169 -13.43 12.60 17.82
N ASP A 170 -13.47 13.87 18.19
CA ASP A 170 -13.41 14.34 19.58
C ASP A 170 -14.45 15.47 19.78
N PRO A 171 -15.44 15.31 20.68
CA PRO A 171 -15.74 14.10 21.45
C PRO A 171 -16.21 12.94 20.55
N ILE A 172 -15.96 11.71 20.99
CA ILE A 172 -16.45 10.49 20.33
C ILE A 172 -17.98 10.53 20.29
N LYS A 173 -18.55 10.12 19.15
CA LYS A 173 -19.99 10.04 18.95
C LYS A 173 -20.42 8.58 18.82
N PRO A 174 -21.67 8.24 19.11
CA PRO A 174 -22.21 6.92 18.78
C PRO A 174 -22.15 6.68 17.27
N GLY A 175 -21.90 5.45 16.83
CA GLY A 175 -21.80 5.15 15.40
C GLY A 175 -21.92 3.69 15.02
N LEU A 176 -21.74 3.40 13.73
CA LEU A 176 -21.80 2.06 13.18
C LEU A 176 -20.59 1.23 13.60
N VAL A 177 -20.83 0.03 14.16
CA VAL A 177 -19.79 -0.93 14.51
C VAL A 177 -18.99 -1.37 13.28
N VAL A 178 -17.66 -1.41 13.42
CA VAL A 178 -16.72 -1.85 12.36
C VAL A 178 -16.07 -3.19 12.70
N LEU A 179 -16.45 -3.80 13.83
CA LEU A 179 -15.95 -5.11 14.25
C LEU A 179 -16.59 -6.25 13.43
N PRO A 180 -15.91 -7.41 13.31
CA PRO A 180 -16.49 -8.58 12.68
C PRO A 180 -17.74 -9.06 13.41
N LEU A 181 -18.81 -9.35 12.66
CA LEU A 181 -20.11 -9.71 13.24
C LEU A 181 -20.08 -11.00 14.07
N PHE A 182 -19.06 -11.85 13.94
CA PHE A 182 -18.93 -13.08 14.74
C PHE A 182 -18.43 -12.83 16.17
N ASP A 183 -17.88 -11.65 16.47
CA ASP A 183 -17.32 -11.29 17.78
C ASP A 183 -18.40 -10.69 18.68
N HIS A 184 -19.47 -11.45 18.90
CA HIS A 184 -20.67 -11.01 19.61
C HIS A 184 -20.34 -10.54 21.04
N ASP A 185 -19.52 -11.30 21.77
CA ASP A 185 -19.15 -11.03 23.16
C ASP A 185 -18.53 -9.64 23.34
N TYR A 186 -17.71 -9.19 22.38
CA TYR A 186 -17.09 -7.86 22.45
C TYR A 186 -17.99 -6.75 21.91
N ILE A 187 -18.82 -7.05 20.90
CA ILE A 187 -19.81 -6.08 20.38
C ILE A 187 -20.84 -5.75 21.46
N ASP A 188 -21.33 -6.74 22.21
CA ASP A 188 -22.32 -6.53 23.26
C ASP A 188 -21.80 -5.63 24.39
N GLN A 189 -20.49 -5.62 24.65
CA GLN A 189 -19.86 -4.72 25.63
C GLN A 189 -19.86 -3.25 25.17
N LEU A 190 -19.85 -3.00 23.85
CA LEU A 190 -19.92 -1.66 23.24
C LEU A 190 -21.36 -1.18 23.05
N ASN A 191 -22.31 -2.12 23.03
CA ASN A 191 -23.70 -1.85 22.77
C ASN A 191 -24.38 -1.26 24.02
N LYS A 192 -24.30 0.07 24.15
CA LYS A 192 -25.02 0.81 25.18
C LYS A 192 -26.38 1.26 24.65
N PRO A 193 -27.43 1.34 25.49
CA PRO A 193 -28.72 1.85 25.06
C PRO A 193 -28.55 3.27 24.51
N THR A 194 -28.83 3.45 23.21
CA THR A 194 -28.86 4.76 22.58
C THR A 194 -30.16 4.91 21.80
N ASP A 195 -30.75 6.10 21.82
CA ASP A 195 -31.89 6.44 20.95
C ASP A 195 -31.41 6.77 19.52
N ILE A 196 -30.23 6.30 19.13
CA ILE A 196 -29.60 6.63 17.85
C ILE A 196 -29.54 5.37 16.99
N THR A 197 -30.18 5.47 15.84
CA THR A 197 -30.10 4.46 14.80
C THR A 197 -29.07 4.87 13.76
N VAL A 198 -28.38 3.88 13.19
CA VAL A 198 -27.33 4.09 12.18
C VAL A 198 -27.59 3.22 10.97
N CYS A 199 -27.33 3.78 9.78
CA CYS A 199 -27.42 3.01 8.56
C CYS A 199 -26.29 1.98 8.51
N GLY A 200 -26.63 0.69 8.38
CA GLY A 200 -25.67 -0.41 8.28
C GLY A 200 -24.78 -0.38 7.03
N SER A 201 -25.13 0.44 6.03
CA SER A 201 -24.38 0.56 4.78
C SER A 201 -23.44 1.77 4.72
N CYS A 202 -23.86 2.95 5.18
CA CYS A 202 -23.04 4.17 5.10
C CYS A 202 -22.67 4.78 6.46
N GLY A 203 -23.27 4.35 7.57
CA GLY A 203 -22.99 4.90 8.90
C GLY A 203 -23.73 6.19 9.25
N LEU A 204 -24.65 6.66 8.40
CA LEU A 204 -25.47 7.84 8.71
C LEU A 204 -26.29 7.61 9.99
N THR A 205 -26.13 8.48 10.97
CA THR A 205 -26.84 8.46 12.26
C THR A 205 -28.16 9.24 12.19
N ARG A 206 -29.18 8.78 12.91
CA ARG A 206 -30.46 9.46 13.10
C ARG A 206 -30.95 9.30 14.54
N GLN A 207 -31.65 10.30 15.05
CA GLN A 207 -32.36 10.22 16.33
C GLN A 207 -33.70 9.50 16.17
N GLY A 208 -33.98 8.60 17.10
CA GLY A 208 -35.22 7.86 17.21
C GLY A 208 -35.25 6.53 16.44
N PRO A 209 -36.26 5.70 16.71
CA PRO A 209 -36.47 4.44 16.04
C PRO A 209 -36.81 4.66 14.55
N VAL A 210 -36.24 3.84 13.68
CA VAL A 210 -36.51 3.88 12.23
C VAL A 210 -37.51 2.78 11.88
N GLN A 211 -38.51 3.11 11.07
CA GLN A 211 -39.45 2.12 10.53
C GLN A 211 -38.70 1.15 9.61
N SER A 212 -39.00 -0.15 9.67
CA SER A 212 -38.24 -1.22 9.00
C SER A 212 -38.10 -1.11 7.47
N ASN A 213 -38.77 -0.16 6.81
CA ASN A 213 -38.73 0.06 5.36
C ASN A 213 -38.26 1.47 4.94
N GLU A 214 -37.76 2.28 5.86
CA GLU A 214 -37.32 3.63 5.51
C GLU A 214 -35.94 3.61 4.84
N ASN A 215 -35.81 4.28 3.69
CA ASN A 215 -34.54 4.39 2.98
C ASN A 215 -33.63 5.43 3.62
N CYS A 216 -32.35 5.11 3.75
CA CYS A 216 -31.31 6.05 4.15
C CYS A 216 -31.21 7.21 3.15
N SER A 217 -31.30 8.45 3.63
CA SER A 217 -31.19 9.66 2.82
C SER A 217 -29.83 9.83 2.12
N ASN A 218 -28.78 9.16 2.59
CA ASN A 218 -27.44 9.23 2.00
C ASN A 218 -27.16 8.12 0.97
N CYS A 219 -27.53 6.86 1.26
CA CYS A 219 -27.17 5.71 0.41
C CYS A 219 -28.36 4.95 -0.20
N ASN A 220 -29.59 5.35 0.13
CA ASN A 220 -30.84 4.74 -0.33
C ASN A 220 -30.98 3.23 0.00
N LYS A 221 -30.31 2.76 1.05
CA LYS A 221 -30.46 1.42 1.63
C LYS A 221 -31.38 1.44 2.85
N HIS A 222 -32.03 0.32 3.15
CA HIS A 222 -33.02 0.18 4.24
C HIS A 222 -32.46 -0.57 5.46
N GLN A 223 -31.16 -0.88 5.49
CA GLN A 223 -30.55 -1.58 6.62
C GLN A 223 -30.20 -0.59 7.73
N TRP A 224 -30.89 -0.71 8.87
CA TRP A 224 -30.66 0.09 10.07
C TRP A 224 -30.28 -0.82 11.24
N THR A 225 -29.45 -0.29 12.14
CA THR A 225 -28.94 -0.96 13.35
C THR A 225 -28.78 0.10 14.43
N ASP A 226 -28.70 -0.31 15.68
CA ASP A 226 -28.44 0.61 16.79
C ASP A 226 -27.00 1.11 16.76
N ALA A 227 -26.77 2.33 17.26
CA ALA A 227 -25.44 2.91 17.39
C ALA A 227 -24.70 2.34 18.61
N VAL A 228 -23.42 2.04 18.45
CA VAL A 228 -22.53 1.65 19.58
C VAL A 228 -21.69 2.84 20.06
N GLN A 229 -21.19 2.77 21.30
CA GLN A 229 -20.42 3.82 21.99
C GLN A 229 -19.08 3.34 22.53
#